data_AF-A0A0A0L2L7-F1
#
_entry.id   AF-A0A0A0L2L7-F1
#
_cell.length_a   1.000
_cell.length_b   1.000
_cell.length_c   1.000
_cell.angle_alpha   90.00
_cell.angle_beta   90.00
_cell.angle_gamma   90.00
#
_symmetry.space_group_name_H-M   'P 1'
#
loop_
_entity.id
_entity.type
_entity.pdbx_description
1 polymer ?
#
loop_
_entity_poly.entity_id
_entity_poly.type
_entity_poly.pdbx_seq_one_letter_code
_entity_poly.pdbx_strand_id
1 'polypeptide(L)'
;MNRVAVSGVGNITPRQFLAHLGKKEMKGMTLKPCDVFINHRGVDTKKTVAALLYDRLVRVNLRPFLDYKNMKPGDKLFDEIHGAIRKCKVGVAVFSPRYCESYFCLHELAMMFESNKKVCYISLLLLLLFFHIIILILILNFHYSIN
;
A
#
# COMPACT_ATOMS: atom_id res chain seq x y z
N MET A 1 -64.95 -4.92 3.99
CA MET A 1 -64.04 -5.49 2.97
C MET A 1 -62.60 -5.18 3.38
N ASN A 2 -61.80 -6.24 3.52
CA ASN A 2 -60.35 -6.36 3.71
C ASN A 2 -59.65 -5.62 4.87
N ARG A 3 -59.48 -6.34 5.99
CA ARG A 3 -58.31 -6.21 6.87
C ARG A 3 -57.12 -6.89 6.18
N VAL A 4 -56.04 -6.17 5.91
CA VAL A 4 -54.74 -6.79 5.71
C VAL A 4 -54.03 -6.77 7.06
N ALA A 5 -53.90 -7.95 7.66
CA ALA A 5 -53.12 -8.14 8.85
C ALA A 5 -51.63 -7.97 8.50
N VAL A 6 -50.98 -6.95 9.06
CA VAL A 6 -49.51 -6.89 9.06
C VAL A 6 -49.05 -7.73 10.24
N SER A 7 -48.84 -9.02 9.97
CA SER A 7 -48.26 -9.96 10.91
C SER A 7 -46.79 -9.63 11.17
N GLY A 8 -46.45 -9.41 12.44
CA GLY A 8 -45.12 -9.72 12.97
C GLY A 8 -44.01 -8.70 12.71
N VAL A 9 -44.07 -7.54 13.37
CA VAL A 9 -42.84 -6.86 13.80
C VAL A 9 -42.78 -7.00 15.32
N GLY A 10 -42.23 -8.12 15.77
CA GLY A 10 -41.93 -8.31 17.19
C GLY A 10 -40.90 -7.26 17.62
N ASN A 11 -41.09 -6.68 18.81
CA ASN A 11 -40.15 -5.73 19.41
C ASN A 11 -38.77 -6.39 19.53
N ILE A 12 -37.86 -6.02 18.63
CA ILE A 12 -36.49 -6.51 18.63
C ILE A 12 -35.80 -5.91 19.85
N THR A 13 -35.51 -6.75 20.84
CA THR A 13 -34.73 -6.32 22.01
C THR A 13 -33.34 -5.85 21.56
N PRO A 14 -32.67 -4.93 22.29
CA PRO A 14 -31.31 -4.51 21.95
C PRO A 14 -30.35 -5.69 21.77
N ARG A 15 -30.57 -6.78 22.52
CA ARG A 15 -29.82 -8.04 22.39
C ARG A 15 -30.09 -8.78 21.07
N GLN A 16 -31.33 -8.79 20.57
CA GLN A 16 -31.67 -9.36 19.26
C GLN A 16 -31.20 -8.49 18.10
N PHE A 17 -31.18 -7.15 18.27
CA PHE A 17 -30.60 -6.21 17.32
C PHE A 17 -29.08 -6.37 17.23
N LEU A 18 -28.40 -6.49 18.39
CA LEU A 18 -26.98 -6.81 18.48
C LEU A 18 -26.67 -8.22 17.94
N ALA A 19 -27.56 -9.20 18.10
CA ALA A 19 -27.40 -10.52 17.49
C ALA A 19 -27.58 -10.49 15.95
N HIS A 20 -28.41 -9.59 15.41
CA HIS A 20 -28.50 -9.34 13.97
C HIS A 20 -27.25 -8.62 13.44
N LEU A 21 -26.69 -7.68 14.21
CA LEU A 21 -25.42 -7.03 13.89
C LEU A 21 -24.22 -8.00 14.01
N GLY A 22 -24.30 -8.96 14.94
CA GLY A 22 -23.27 -9.99 15.19
C GLY A 22 -23.26 -11.16 14.20
N LYS A 23 -24.24 -11.24 13.29
CA LYS A 23 -24.33 -12.28 12.25
C LYS A 23 -24.00 -11.80 10.84
N LYS A 24 -23.51 -10.57 10.68
CA LYS A 24 -22.69 -10.24 9.50
C LYS A 24 -21.26 -10.63 9.82
N GLU A 25 -21.04 -11.94 9.92
CA GLU A 25 -19.69 -12.50 9.86
C GLU A 25 -19.06 -11.94 8.58
N MET A 26 -18.06 -11.08 8.76
CA MET A 26 -17.09 -10.74 7.72
C MET A 26 -16.26 -12.00 7.52
N LYS A 27 -16.85 -12.96 6.79
CA LYS A 27 -16.32 -14.28 6.54
C LYS A 27 -15.00 -14.14 5.79
N GLY A 28 -13.90 -14.28 6.52
CA GLY A 28 -12.56 -14.44 5.97
C GLY A 28 -11.81 -13.15 5.60
N MET A 29 -11.36 -12.39 6.58
CA MET A 29 -10.18 -11.52 6.41
C MET A 29 -9.36 -11.51 7.70
N THR A 30 -8.82 -12.66 8.10
CA THR A 30 -7.59 -12.65 8.92
C THR A 30 -6.47 -12.13 8.03
N LEU A 31 -6.39 -10.81 7.98
CA LEU A 31 -5.47 -10.09 7.12
C LEU A 31 -4.05 -10.32 7.60
N LYS A 32 -3.20 -10.75 6.69
CA LYS A 32 -1.77 -10.84 6.97
C LYS A 32 -1.29 -9.47 7.47
N PRO A 33 -0.68 -9.40 8.65
CA PRO A 33 -0.25 -8.13 9.17
C PRO A 33 0.82 -7.51 8.25
N CYS A 34 0.71 -6.21 7.97
CA CYS A 34 1.55 -5.49 7.03
C CYS A 34 2.36 -4.42 7.77
N ASP A 35 3.62 -4.22 7.39
CA ASP A 35 4.45 -3.15 7.94
C ASP A 35 4.63 -2.00 6.95
N VAL A 36 4.80 -2.31 5.65
CA VAL A 36 5.13 -1.31 4.62
C VAL A 36 4.23 -1.48 3.39
N PHE A 37 3.53 -0.42 2.99
CA PHE A 37 2.84 -0.36 1.70
C PHE A 37 3.77 0.28 0.66
N ILE A 38 4.03 -0.40 -0.47
CA ILE A 38 4.85 0.14 -1.56
C ILE A 38 3.92 0.61 -2.67
N ASN A 39 3.84 1.92 -2.82
CA ASN A 39 3.10 2.58 -3.88
C ASN A 39 4.06 2.92 -5.03
N HIS A 40 3.75 2.44 -6.23
CA HIS A 40 4.65 2.53 -7.36
C HIS A 40 3.89 2.53 -8.68
N ARG A 41 4.53 3.01 -9.75
CA ARG A 41 4.02 2.80 -11.11
C ARG A 41 4.52 1.46 -11.62
N GLY A 42 3.65 0.44 -11.64
CA GLY A 42 3.98 -0.90 -12.10
C GLY A 42 4.71 -0.92 -13.46
N VAL A 43 4.19 -0.20 -14.46
CA VAL A 43 4.79 -0.16 -15.81
C VAL A 43 6.25 0.33 -15.80
N ASP A 44 6.60 1.24 -14.88
CA ASP A 44 7.95 1.81 -14.82
C ASP A 44 8.89 1.01 -13.90
N THR A 45 8.35 0.29 -12.91
CA THR A 45 9.14 -0.19 -11.76
C THR A 45 8.95 -1.67 -11.37
N LYS A 46 8.10 -2.42 -12.08
CA LYS A 46 7.77 -3.84 -11.76
C LYS A 46 8.97 -4.78 -11.71
N LYS A 47 10.08 -4.47 -12.40
CA LYS A 47 11.33 -5.27 -12.37
C LYS A 47 12.55 -4.49 -11.88
N THR A 48 12.37 -3.32 -11.27
CA THR A 48 13.48 -2.43 -10.88
C THR A 48 13.45 -2.18 -9.37
N VAL A 49 13.39 -0.91 -8.95
CA VAL A 49 13.56 -0.45 -7.57
C VAL A 49 12.49 -1.00 -6.64
N ALA A 50 11.21 -1.04 -7.06
CA ALA A 50 10.13 -1.52 -6.21
C ALA A 50 10.26 -3.01 -5.86
N ALA A 51 10.71 -3.84 -6.82
CA ALA A 51 10.95 -5.26 -6.60
C ALA A 51 12.13 -5.49 -5.63
N LEU A 52 13.24 -4.78 -5.84
CA LEU A 52 14.41 -4.85 -4.96
C LEU A 52 14.11 -4.37 -3.54
N LEU A 53 13.36 -3.28 -3.41
CA LEU A 53 12.90 -2.77 -2.12
C LEU A 53 12.07 -3.82 -1.39
N TYR A 54 11.11 -4.43 -2.08
CA TYR A 54 10.29 -5.51 -1.51
C TYR A 54 11.17 -6.65 -0.98
N ASP A 55 12.08 -7.17 -1.81
CA ASP A 55 12.93 -8.30 -1.43
C ASP A 55 13.86 -7.95 -0.26
N ARG A 56 14.36 -6.70 -0.21
CA ARG A 56 15.20 -6.24 0.90
C ARG A 56 14.40 -6.10 2.20
N LEU A 57 13.18 -5.57 2.15
CA LEU A 57 12.29 -5.46 3.31
C LEU A 57 11.96 -6.85 3.88
N VAL A 58 11.68 -7.83 3.01
CA VAL A 58 11.47 -9.22 3.43
C VAL A 58 12.71 -9.79 4.11
N ARG A 59 13.92 -9.55 3.57
CA ARG A 59 15.18 -10.04 4.16
C ARG A 59 15.47 -9.48 5.56
N VAL A 60 14.96 -8.28 5.88
CA VAL A 60 15.08 -7.69 7.22
C VAL A 60 13.85 -7.98 8.09
N ASN A 61 13.07 -9.01 7.73
CA ASN A 61 11.91 -9.50 8.47
C ASN A 61 10.75 -8.51 8.60
N LEU A 62 10.61 -7.58 7.63
CA LEU A 62 9.43 -6.74 7.48
C LEU A 62 8.43 -7.37 6.49
N ARG A 63 7.16 -7.02 6.63
CA ARG A 63 6.07 -7.53 5.75
C ARG A 63 5.63 -6.43 4.78
N PRO A 64 6.28 -6.30 3.61
CA PRO A 64 5.85 -5.37 2.58
C PRO A 64 4.61 -5.86 1.83
N PHE A 65 3.80 -4.92 1.38
CA PHE A 65 2.76 -5.11 0.38
C PHE A 65 3.18 -4.40 -0.92
N LEU A 66 3.27 -5.18 -1.99
CA LEU A 66 3.50 -4.73 -3.36
C LEU A 66 2.46 -5.43 -4.25
N ASP A 67 1.57 -4.63 -4.84
CA ASP A 67 0.36 -5.07 -5.55
C ASP A 67 0.57 -6.34 -6.40
N TYR A 68 1.49 -6.35 -7.36
CA TYR A 68 1.67 -7.47 -8.28
C TYR A 68 2.33 -8.70 -7.64
N LYS A 69 2.98 -8.58 -6.47
CA LYS A 69 3.58 -9.71 -5.73
C LYS A 69 2.60 -10.29 -4.71
N ASN A 70 1.74 -9.47 -4.11
CA ASN A 70 0.89 -9.86 -3.00
C ASN A 70 -0.52 -10.26 -3.42
N MET A 71 -0.99 -9.77 -4.56
CA MET A 71 -2.31 -10.10 -5.08
C MET A 71 -2.33 -11.45 -5.82
N LYS A 72 -3.44 -12.18 -5.65
CA LYS A 72 -3.75 -13.43 -6.33
C LYS A 72 -4.84 -13.24 -7.39
N PRO A 73 -4.92 -14.14 -8.39
CA PRO A 73 -6.06 -14.16 -9.30
C PRO A 73 -7.38 -14.27 -8.55
N GLY A 74 -8.32 -13.39 -8.83
CA GLY A 74 -9.63 -13.32 -8.17
C GLY A 74 -9.73 -12.34 -7.00
N ASP A 75 -8.60 -11.77 -6.55
CA ASP A 75 -8.62 -10.72 -5.53
C ASP A 75 -9.29 -9.45 -6.05
N LYS A 76 -10.09 -8.80 -5.19
CA LYS A 76 -10.71 -7.52 -5.51
C LYS A 76 -9.66 -6.42 -5.38
N LEU A 77 -9.21 -5.90 -6.51
CA LEU A 77 -8.11 -4.93 -6.62
C LEU A 77 -8.18 -3.79 -5.60
N PHE A 78 -9.29 -3.07 -5.58
CA PHE A 78 -9.46 -1.93 -4.68
C PHE A 78 -9.55 -2.34 -3.21
N ASP A 79 -10.25 -3.43 -2.89
CA ASP A 79 -10.42 -3.87 -1.49
C ASP A 79 -9.07 -4.28 -0.87
N GLU A 80 -8.23 -5.01 -1.62
CA GLU A 80 -6.91 -5.41 -1.17
C GLU A 80 -5.96 -4.22 -1.04
N ILE A 81 -5.90 -3.34 -2.05
CA ILE A 81 -5.01 -2.18 -2.03
C ILE A 81 -5.43 -1.20 -0.95
N HIS A 82 -6.71 -0.81 -0.87
CA HIS A 82 -7.19 0.11 0.18
C HIS A 82 -7.04 -0.52 1.56
N GLY A 83 -7.29 -1.83 1.66
CA GLY A 83 -7.06 -2.60 2.88
C GLY A 83 -5.60 -2.56 3.32
N ALA A 84 -4.66 -2.78 2.40
CA ALA A 84 -3.23 -2.72 2.66
C ALA A 84 -2.80 -1.31 3.06
N ILE A 85 -3.22 -0.29 2.30
CA ILE A 85 -2.97 1.12 2.61
C ILE A 85 -3.43 1.42 4.02
N ARG A 86 -4.57 0.94 4.49
CA ARG A 86 -5.02 1.22 5.87
C ARG A 86 -4.20 0.45 6.92
N LYS A 87 -3.85 -0.81 6.66
CA LYS A 87 -3.25 -1.74 7.65
C LYS A 87 -1.75 -1.63 7.79
N CYS A 88 -1.03 -1.32 6.71
CA CYS A 88 0.43 -1.15 6.79
C CYS A 88 0.76 0.02 7.72
N LYS A 89 1.93 0.01 8.36
CA LYS A 89 2.33 1.07 9.32
C LYS A 89 2.92 2.28 8.62
N VAL A 90 3.66 2.04 7.53
CA VAL A 90 4.37 3.05 6.76
C VAL A 90 4.02 2.91 5.28
N GLY A 91 3.92 4.03 4.58
CA GLY A 91 3.83 4.09 3.13
C GLY A 91 5.19 4.43 2.52
N VAL A 92 5.54 3.79 1.41
CA VAL A 92 6.69 4.16 0.59
C VAL A 92 6.21 4.48 -0.81
N ALA A 93 6.41 5.73 -1.25
CA ALA A 93 6.10 6.17 -2.61
C ALA A 93 7.38 6.12 -3.45
N VAL A 94 7.39 5.26 -4.48
CA VAL A 94 8.51 5.12 -5.42
C VAL A 94 8.20 5.95 -6.67
N PHE A 95 8.73 7.18 -6.71
CA PHE A 95 8.54 8.08 -7.84
C PHE A 95 9.38 7.66 -9.05
N SER A 96 8.69 7.49 -10.17
CA SER A 96 9.23 7.20 -11.50
C SER A 96 8.80 8.29 -12.50
N PRO A 97 9.39 8.38 -13.70
CA PRO A 97 9.10 9.46 -14.65
C PRO A 97 7.61 9.64 -14.96
N ARG A 98 6.83 8.55 -15.06
CA ARG A 98 5.40 8.58 -15.36
C ARG A 98 4.52 8.27 -14.15
N TYR A 99 5.06 8.42 -12.94
CA TYR A 99 4.31 8.16 -11.73
C TYR A 99 3.07 9.07 -11.64
N CYS A 100 3.26 10.38 -11.87
CA CYS A 100 2.18 11.38 -11.80
C CYS A 100 1.16 11.28 -12.93
N GLU A 101 1.45 10.49 -13.98
CA GLU A 101 0.48 10.20 -15.05
C GLU A 101 -0.51 9.10 -14.66
N SER A 102 -0.28 8.40 -13.53
CA SER A 102 -1.17 7.35 -13.06
C SER A 102 -2.15 7.88 -12.03
N TYR A 103 -3.42 7.93 -12.41
CA TYR A 103 -4.51 8.21 -11.48
C TYR A 103 -4.45 7.28 -10.26
N PHE A 104 -4.21 5.98 -10.45
CA PHE A 104 -4.10 5.02 -9.35
C PHE A 104 -2.94 5.35 -8.40
N CYS A 105 -1.76 5.69 -8.94
CA CYS A 105 -0.61 6.00 -8.08
C CYS A 105 -0.87 7.25 -7.22
N LEU A 106 -1.45 8.30 -7.81
CA LEU A 106 -1.81 9.53 -7.10
C LEU A 106 -2.95 9.32 -6.09
N HIS A 107 -3.95 8.51 -6.45
CA HIS A 107 -5.05 8.18 -5.55
C HIS A 107 -4.56 7.37 -4.34
N GLU A 108 -3.72 6.37 -4.55
CA GLU A 108 -3.08 5.61 -3.47
C GLU A 108 -2.22 6.51 -2.58
N LEU A 109 -1.46 7.44 -3.16
CA LEU A 109 -0.68 8.43 -2.42
C LEU A 109 -1.56 9.33 -1.55
N ALA A 110 -2.67 9.85 -2.10
CA ALA A 110 -3.64 10.64 -1.35
C ALA A 110 -4.23 9.84 -0.18
N MET A 111 -4.63 8.59 -0.40
CA MET A 111 -5.16 7.74 0.67
C MET A 111 -4.15 7.47 1.79
N MET A 112 -2.84 7.39 1.48
CA MET A 112 -1.81 7.28 2.51
C MET A 112 -1.79 8.52 3.41
N PHE A 113 -1.91 9.73 2.84
CA PHE A 113 -2.00 10.97 3.60
C PHE A 113 -3.30 11.07 4.40
N GLU A 114 -4.45 10.77 3.80
CA GLU A 114 -5.75 10.77 4.48
C GLU A 114 -5.78 9.78 5.66
N SER A 115 -5.03 8.68 5.55
CA SER A 115 -4.87 7.70 6.63
C SER A 115 -3.79 8.08 7.66
N ASN A 116 -3.29 9.33 7.65
CA ASN A 116 -2.21 9.84 8.50
C ASN A 116 -0.98 8.94 8.56
N LYS A 117 -0.62 8.33 7.42
CA LYS A 117 0.56 7.46 7.36
C LYS A 117 1.85 8.26 7.35
N LYS A 118 2.87 7.71 7.99
CA LYS A 118 4.25 8.10 7.72
C LYS A 118 4.58 7.65 6.30
N VAL A 119 4.90 8.61 5.44
CA VAL A 119 5.27 8.35 4.04
C VAL A 119 6.76 8.62 3.85
N CYS A 120 7.46 7.66 3.27
CA CYS A 120 8.84 7.81 2.80
C CYS A 120 8.84 7.89 1.27
N TYR A 121 9.63 8.81 0.71
CA TYR A 121 9.71 9.00 -0.73
C TYR A 121 11.03 8.46 -1.25
N ILE A 122 10.96 7.63 -2.29
CA ILE A 122 12.12 7.19 -3.04
C ILE A 122 12.00 7.81 -4.42
N SER A 123 12.87 8.77 -4.72
CA SER A 123 12.97 9.37 -6.05
C SER A 123 14.21 8.85 -6.78
N LEU A 124 13.99 8.28 -7.96
CA LEU A 124 15.05 7.84 -8.88
C LEU A 124 16.02 8.97 -9.21
N LEU A 125 15.52 10.22 -9.33
CA LEU A 125 16.34 11.38 -9.67
C LEU A 125 17.28 11.77 -8.53
N LEU A 126 16.79 11.77 -7.28
CA LEU A 126 17.61 12.02 -6.10
C LEU A 126 18.68 10.95 -5.91
N LEU A 127 18.33 9.68 -6.17
CA LEU A 127 19.29 8.58 -6.10
C LEU A 127 20.39 8.75 -7.17
N LEU A 128 20.01 9.03 -8.43
CA LEU A 128 20.97 9.23 -9.53
C LEU A 128 21.87 10.45 -9.32
N LEU A 129 21.34 11.55 -8.77
CA LEU A 129 22.13 12.72 -8.39
C LEU A 129 23.10 12.39 -7.26
N PHE A 130 22.65 11.67 -6.24
CA PHE A 130 23.50 11.27 -5.12
C PHE A 130 24.62 10.32 -5.56
N PHE A 131 24.32 9.35 -6.43
CA PHE A 131 25.33 8.48 -7.04
C PHE A 131 26.33 9.25 -7.91
N HIS A 132 25.87 10.19 -8.74
CA HIS A 132 26.78 11.03 -9.54
C HIS A 132 27.69 11.89 -8.65
N ILE A 133 27.15 12.48 -7.59
CA ILE A 133 27.93 13.28 -6.64
C ILE A 133 28.98 12.40 -5.94
N ILE A 134 28.61 11.20 -5.48
CA ILE A 134 29.57 10.27 -4.86
C ILE A 134 30.67 9.88 -5.85
N ILE A 135 30.31 9.52 -7.09
CA ILE A 135 31.29 9.15 -8.12
C ILE A 135 32.22 10.33 -8.42
N LEU A 136 31.70 11.55 -8.56
CA LEU A 136 32.51 12.75 -8.77
C LEU A 136 33.47 12.98 -7.59
N ILE A 137 32.99 12.87 -6.36
CA ILE A 137 33.83 12.99 -5.16
C ILE A 137 34.92 11.92 -5.15
N LEU A 138 34.61 10.67 -5.47
CA LEU A 138 35.60 9.59 -5.55
C LEU A 138 36.65 9.85 -6.63
N ILE A 139 36.24 10.32 -7.81
CA ILE A 139 37.15 10.68 -8.90
C ILE A 139 38.05 11.84 -8.50
N LEU A 140 37.51 12.88 -7.85
CA LEU A 140 38.29 14.02 -7.38
C LEU A 140 39.28 13.65 -6.28
N ASN A 141 38.88 12.81 -5.32
CA ASN A 141 39.78 12.31 -4.28
C ASN A 141 40.85 11.38 -4.86
N PHE A 142 40.51 10.55 -5.84
CA PHE A 142 41.47 9.71 -6.54
C PHE A 142 42.47 10.57 -7.33
N HIS A 143 42.01 11.58 -8.06
CA HIS A 143 42.86 12.50 -8.80
C HIS A 143 43.77 13.33 -7.89
N TYR A 144 43.28 13.78 -6.73
CA TYR A 144 44.11 14.45 -5.72
C TYR A 144 45.13 13.50 -5.09
N SER A 145 44.79 12.23 -4.91
CA SER A 145 45.71 11.26 -4.31
C SER A 145 46.86 10.81 -5.23
N ILE A 146 46.76 11.06 -6.55
CA ILE A 146 47.77 10.67 -7.55
C ILE A 146 48.61 11.85 -8.07
N ASN A 147 48.34 13.08 -7.64
CA ASN A 147 49.14 14.27 -7.92
C ASN A 147 49.76 14.81 -6.63
#